data_AF-A0A6J4R1G3-F1
#
_entry.id   AF-A0A6J4R1G3-F1
#
_cell.length_a   1.000
_cell.length_b   1.000
_cell.length_c   1.000
_cell.angle_alpha   90.00
_cell.angle_beta   90.00
_cell.angle_gamma   90.00
#
_symmetry.space_group_name_H-M   'P 1'
#
loop_
_entity.id
_entity.type
_entity.pdbx_description
1 polymer ?
#
loop_
_entity_poly.entity_id
_entity_poly.type
_entity_poly.pdbx_seq_one_letter_code
_entity_poly.pdbx_strand_id
1 'polypeptide(L)'
;MQAASQAASHSAQAATQAGQQSAETANQTAQQNAQSVHEGVCNAERAIAEVPIQGYDELNVGEIAARLDSLSAEELEQVRKYEQRNKNRSTLIEQINDRSNSAS
;
A
#
# COMPACT_ATOMS: atom_id res chain seq x y z
N MET A 1 13.16 -56.53 -19.98
CA MET A 1 13.86 -55.24 -20.17
C MET A 1 12.95 -54.00 -20.16
N GLN A 2 11.66 -54.08 -19.82
CA GLN A 2 10.73 -52.91 -19.88
C GLN A 2 10.64 -52.06 -18.59
N ALA A 3 11.06 -52.58 -17.43
CA ALA A 3 10.98 -51.85 -16.15
C ALA A 3 12.03 -50.73 -16.01
N ALA A 4 13.20 -50.89 -16.63
CA ALA A 4 14.30 -49.92 -16.54
C ALA A 4 14.02 -48.62 -17.33
N SER A 5 13.30 -48.70 -18.45
CA SER A 5 12.97 -47.53 -19.27
C SER A 5 11.91 -46.64 -18.63
N GLN A 6 10.95 -47.22 -17.90
CA GLN A 6 9.89 -46.46 -17.20
C GLN A 6 10.45 -45.65 -16.03
N ALA A 7 11.38 -46.24 -15.27
CA ALA A 7 12.05 -45.56 -14.15
C ALA A 7 12.86 -44.34 -14.63
N ALA A 8 13.52 -44.44 -15.79
CA ALA A 8 14.28 -43.33 -16.38
C ALA A 8 13.39 -42.18 -16.88
N SER A 9 12.20 -42.48 -17.43
CA SER A 9 11.25 -41.43 -17.84
C SER A 9 10.65 -40.68 -16.64
N HIS A 10 10.31 -41.39 -15.55
CA HIS A 10 9.71 -40.76 -14.37
C HIS A 10 10.72 -39.85 -13.65
N SER A 11 12.01 -40.22 -13.61
CA SER A 11 13.05 -39.38 -13.00
C SER A 11 13.33 -38.12 -13.82
N ALA A 12 13.33 -38.21 -15.16
CA ALA A 12 13.46 -37.04 -16.04
C ALA A 12 12.28 -36.07 -15.91
N GLN A 13 11.05 -36.59 -15.80
CA GLN A 13 9.84 -35.79 -15.59
C GLN A 13 9.83 -35.12 -14.22
N ALA A 14 10.21 -35.83 -13.15
CA ALA A 14 10.29 -35.28 -11.80
C ALA A 14 11.32 -34.14 -11.69
N ALA A 15 12.49 -34.28 -12.34
CA ALA A 15 13.51 -33.22 -12.38
C ALA A 15 13.00 -31.96 -13.10
N THR A 16 12.20 -32.13 -14.16
CA THR A 16 11.62 -31.01 -14.91
C THR A 16 10.54 -30.29 -14.09
N GLN A 17 9.67 -31.04 -13.41
CA GLN A 17 8.61 -30.48 -12.55
C GLN A 17 9.19 -29.69 -11.36
N ALA A 18 10.24 -30.21 -10.72
CA ALA A 18 10.94 -29.51 -9.64
C ALA A 18 11.58 -28.20 -10.12
N GLY A 19 12.13 -28.18 -11.34
CA GLY A 19 12.65 -26.97 -11.98
C GLY A 19 11.56 -25.93 -12.27
N GLN A 20 10.38 -26.37 -12.75
CA GLN A 20 9.25 -25.49 -13.03
C GLN A 20 8.66 -24.87 -11.74
N GLN A 21 8.41 -25.69 -10.70
CA GLN A 21 7.86 -25.22 -9.43
C GLN A 21 8.80 -24.22 -8.72
N SER A 22 10.11 -24.40 -8.86
CA SER A 22 11.11 -23.48 -8.30
C SER A 22 11.08 -22.11 -9.00
N ALA A 23 10.89 -22.09 -10.33
CA ALA A 23 10.75 -20.85 -11.08
C ALA A 23 9.46 -20.10 -10.75
N GLU A 24 8.35 -20.82 -10.58
CA GLU A 24 7.06 -20.24 -10.17
C GLU A 24 7.12 -19.66 -8.75
N THR A 25 7.74 -20.38 -7.82
CA THR A 25 7.93 -19.91 -6.43
C THR A 25 8.80 -18.65 -6.38
N ALA A 26 9.90 -18.61 -7.15
CA ALA A 26 10.75 -17.43 -7.23
C ALA A 26 10.01 -16.21 -7.78
N ASN A 27 9.14 -16.41 -8.78
CA ASN A 27 8.33 -15.33 -9.36
C ASN A 27 7.25 -14.85 -8.38
N GLN A 28 6.56 -15.76 -7.68
CA GLN A 28 5.57 -15.40 -6.66
C GLN A 28 6.20 -14.62 -5.49
N THR A 29 7.36 -15.04 -5.00
CA THR A 29 8.08 -14.31 -3.94
C THR A 29 8.55 -12.92 -4.41
N ALA A 30 9.00 -12.78 -5.67
CA ALA A 30 9.36 -11.48 -6.22
C ALA A 30 8.15 -10.54 -6.32
N GLN A 31 6.99 -11.06 -6.72
CA GLN A 31 5.74 -10.29 -6.80
C GLN A 31 5.22 -9.86 -5.42
N GLN A 32 5.28 -10.74 -4.41
CA GLN A 32 4.86 -10.42 -3.04
C GLN A 32 5.74 -9.34 -2.41
N ASN A 33 7.06 -9.39 -2.62
CA ASN A 33 7.97 -8.35 -2.13
C ASN A 33 7.71 -6.99 -2.80
N ALA A 34 7.34 -6.96 -4.08
CA ALA A 34 7.05 -5.69 -4.77
C ALA A 34 5.80 -4.98 -4.21
N GLN A 35 4.82 -5.72 -3.70
CA GLN A 35 3.61 -5.14 -3.12
C GLN A 35 3.88 -4.50 -1.75
N SER A 36 4.62 -5.17 -0.87
CA SER A 36 4.96 -4.63 0.46
C SER A 36 5.89 -3.41 0.41
N VAL A 37 6.70 -3.27 -0.64
CA VAL A 37 7.60 -2.11 -0.80
C VAL A 37 6.81 -0.84 -1.19
N HIS A 38 5.68 -0.96 -1.88
CA HIS A 38 4.87 0.20 -2.26
C HIS A 38 4.23 0.91 -1.06
N GLU A 39 3.87 0.15 -0.02
CA GLU A 39 3.29 0.70 1.21
C GLU A 39 4.36 1.29 2.14
N GLY A 40 5.54 0.66 2.22
CA GLY A 40 6.64 1.10 3.09
C GLY A 40 7.30 2.42 2.67
N VAL A 41 7.44 2.67 1.36
CA VAL A 41 8.08 3.90 0.86
C VAL A 41 7.15 5.11 1.01
N CYS A 42 5.86 4.95 0.68
CA CYS A 42 4.86 6.00 0.88
C CYS A 42 4.73 6.41 2.36
N ASN A 43 4.88 5.47 3.30
CA ASN A 43 4.81 5.76 4.73
C ASN A 43 6.04 6.53 5.25
N ALA A 44 7.23 6.26 4.72
CA ALA A 44 8.46 6.92 5.14
C ALA A 44 8.50 8.41 4.73
N GLU A 45 8.02 8.73 3.52
CA GLU A 45 7.90 10.13 3.05
C GLU A 45 6.76 10.89 3.75
N ARG A 46 5.72 10.18 4.21
CA ARG A 46 4.63 10.76 4.99
C ARG A 46 5.04 11.09 6.43
N ALA A 47 5.97 10.35 7.02
CA ALA A 47 6.46 10.58 8.38
C ALA A 47 7.26 11.88 8.57
N ILE A 48 7.82 12.44 7.49
CA ILE A 48 8.58 13.71 7.53
C ILE A 48 7.72 14.95 7.31
N ALA A 49 6.47 14.79 6.84
CA ALA A 49 5.58 15.92 6.59
C ALA A 49 4.81 16.30 7.87
N GLU A 50 4.67 17.60 8.16
CA GLU A 50 3.86 18.10 9.29
C GLU A 50 2.37 17.74 9.15
N VAL A 51 1.94 17.51 7.91
CA VAL A 51 0.60 17.04 7.56
C VAL A 51 0.74 15.73 6.80
N PRO A 52 -0.11 14.74 7.05
CA PRO A 52 -0.11 13.47 6.33
C PRO A 52 -0.64 13.58 4.88
N ILE A 53 -0.53 14.77 4.26
CA ILE A 53 -0.86 15.08 2.88
C ILE A 53 0.32 15.86 2.30
N GLN A 54 0.96 15.31 1.27
CA GLN A 54 2.06 15.98 0.58
C GLN A 54 1.56 17.24 -0.14
N GLY A 55 2.30 18.34 0.01
CA GLY A 55 1.99 19.62 -0.65
C GLY A 55 0.69 20.25 -0.15
N TYR A 56 0.23 19.94 1.07
CA TYR A 56 -1.07 20.36 1.59
C TYR A 56 -1.40 21.86 1.38
N ASP A 57 -0.40 22.73 1.56
CA ASP A 57 -0.58 24.18 1.36
C ASP A 57 -0.81 24.62 -0.09
N GLU A 58 -0.36 23.81 -1.05
CA GLU A 58 -0.47 24.05 -2.49
C GLU A 58 -1.78 23.51 -3.07
N LEU A 59 -2.48 22.66 -2.32
CA LEU A 59 -3.71 22.01 -2.76
C LEU A 59 -4.94 22.89 -2.55
N ASN A 60 -5.91 22.76 -3.46
CA ASN A 60 -7.23 23.34 -3.28
C ASN A 60 -8.13 22.48 -2.38
N VAL A 61 -9.24 23.04 -1.90
CA VAL A 61 -10.19 22.35 -1.00
C VAL A 61 -10.69 21.03 -1.56
N GLY A 62 -10.96 20.94 -2.87
CA GLY A 62 -11.42 19.70 -3.51
C GLY A 62 -10.32 18.63 -3.58
N GLU A 63 -9.08 19.02 -3.87
CA GLU A 63 -7.92 18.13 -3.87
C GLU A 63 -7.56 17.64 -2.47
N ILE A 64 -7.70 18.50 -1.47
CA ILE A 64 -7.55 18.12 -0.06
C ILE A 64 -8.64 17.13 0.30
N ALA A 65 -9.91 17.42 -0.01
CA ALA A 65 -11.06 16.55 0.28
C ALA A 65 -10.87 15.14 -0.31
N ALA A 66 -10.46 15.04 -1.57
CA ALA A 66 -10.20 13.75 -2.23
C ALA A 66 -9.09 12.94 -1.53
N ARG A 67 -8.07 13.63 -0.99
CA ARG A 67 -7.01 12.96 -0.22
C ARG A 67 -7.48 12.58 1.18
N LEU A 68 -8.33 13.38 1.84
CA LEU A 68 -8.93 13.05 3.15
C LEU A 68 -9.67 11.71 3.11
N ASP A 69 -10.34 11.37 2.00
CA ASP A 69 -11.04 10.09 1.83
C ASP A 69 -10.12 8.86 1.83
N SER A 70 -8.81 9.06 1.60
CA SER A 70 -7.80 8.00 1.66
C SER A 70 -7.05 7.90 2.99
N LEU A 71 -7.36 8.78 3.96
CA LEU A 71 -6.67 8.82 5.24
C LEU A 71 -7.42 8.04 6.32
N SER A 72 -6.66 7.53 7.28
CA SER A 72 -7.19 6.86 8.47
C SER A 72 -7.71 7.89 9.49
N ALA A 73 -8.55 7.49 10.45
CA ALA A 73 -9.09 8.39 11.48
C ALA A 73 -7.99 9.13 12.28
N GLU A 74 -6.88 8.47 12.57
CA GLU A 74 -5.72 9.08 13.26
C GLU A 74 -5.07 10.18 12.41
N GLU A 75 -4.96 9.95 11.10
CA GLU A 75 -4.35 10.86 10.15
C GLU A 75 -5.27 12.05 9.86
N LEU A 76 -6.58 11.83 9.80
CA LEU A 76 -7.58 12.89 9.72
C LEU A 76 -7.49 13.84 10.93
N GLU A 77 -7.32 13.31 12.14
CA GLU A 77 -7.14 14.14 13.34
C GLU A 77 -5.82 14.95 13.29
N GLN A 78 -4.75 14.42 12.69
CA GLN A 78 -3.52 15.19 12.46
C GLN A 78 -3.75 16.34 11.48
N VAL A 79 -4.43 16.10 10.36
CA VAL A 79 -4.79 17.17 9.39
C VAL A 79 -5.67 18.22 10.07
N ARG A 80 -6.65 17.81 10.89
CA ARG A 80 -7.51 18.73 11.63
C ARG A 80 -6.72 19.65 12.55
N LYS A 81 -5.80 19.10 13.35
CA LYS A 81 -4.94 19.89 14.25
C LYS A 81 -4.06 20.86 13.48
N TYR A 82 -3.53 20.43 12.34
CA TYR A 82 -2.75 21.32 11.48
C TYR A 82 -3.61 22.45 10.91
N GLU A 83 -4.78 22.13 10.35
CA GLU A 83 -5.69 23.12 9.78
C GLU A 83 -6.13 24.16 10.82
N GLN A 84 -6.49 23.71 12.03
CA GLN A 84 -6.86 24.58 13.16
C GLN A 84 -5.72 25.53 13.57
N ARG A 85 -4.47 25.09 13.48
CA ARG A 85 -3.29 25.89 13.83
C ARG A 85 -2.83 26.82 12.70
N ASN A 86 -3.18 26.51 11.46
CA ASN A 86 -2.71 27.23 10.27
C ASN A 86 -3.76 28.23 9.75
N LYS A 87 -4.67 27.79 8.88
CA LYS A 87 -5.65 28.65 8.19
C LYS A 87 -7.04 28.65 8.82
N ASN A 88 -7.29 27.71 9.74
CA ASN A 88 -8.53 27.54 10.49
C ASN A 88 -9.79 27.64 9.60
N ARG A 89 -9.79 26.99 8.44
CA ARG A 89 -10.92 27.03 7.50
C ARG A 89 -12.04 26.15 8.03
N SER A 90 -13.09 26.76 8.58
CA SER A 90 -14.23 26.04 9.19
C SER A 90 -14.84 24.98 8.28
N THR A 91 -14.99 25.28 6.98
CA THR A 91 -15.52 24.32 5.99
C THR A 91 -14.65 23.07 5.86
N LEU A 92 -13.34 23.22 5.95
CA LEU A 92 -12.42 22.09 5.82
C LEU A 92 -12.36 21.29 7.12
N ILE A 93 -12.43 21.96 8.27
CA ILE A 93 -12.52 21.32 9.59
C ILE A 93 -13.80 20.47 9.71
N GLU A 94 -14.94 20.98 9.23
CA GLU A 94 -16.20 20.25 9.19
C GLU A 94 -16.07 18.99 8.32
N GLN A 95 -15.54 19.14 7.10
CA GLN A 95 -15.28 18.02 6.19
C GLN A 95 -14.35 16.94 6.76
N ILE A 96 -13.38 17.33 7.59
CA ILE A 96 -12.50 16.38 8.28
C ILE A 96 -13.26 15.66 9.39
N ASN A 97 -14.03 16.38 10.20
CA ASN A 97 -14.82 15.78 11.29
C ASN A 97 -15.84 14.76 10.76
N ASP A 98 -16.53 15.10 9.67
CA ASP A 98 -17.51 14.20 9.04
C ASP A 98 -16.87 12.88 8.59
N ARG A 99 -15.67 12.96 8.01
CA ARG A 99 -14.89 11.78 7.59
C ARG A 99 -14.34 11.00 8.77
N SER A 100 -13.82 11.66 9.81
CA SER A 100 -13.34 11.00 11.02
C SER A 100 -14.45 10.20 11.71
N ASN A 101 -15.67 10.75 11.75
CA ASN A 101 -16.82 10.06 12.32
C ASN A 101 -17.34 8.92 11.43
N SER A 102 -17.15 9.00 10.10
CA SER A 102 -17.53 7.95 9.16
C SER A 102 -16.50 6.82 9.06
N ALA A 103 -15.25 7.09 9.41
CA ALA A 103 -14.14 6.14 9.40
C ALA A 103 -13.92 5.41 10.74
N SER A 104 -14.70 5.76 11.77
CA SER A 104 -14.73 5.11 13.10
C SER A 104 -15.80 4.02 13.17
#